data_AF-A0A967VPZ8-F1
#
_entry.id   AF-A0A967VPZ8-F1
#
_cell.length_a   1.000
_cell.length_b   1.000
_cell.length_c   1.000
_cell.angle_alpha   90.00
_cell.angle_beta   90.00
_cell.angle_gamma   90.00
#
_symmetry.space_group_name_H-M   'P 1'
#
loop_
_entity.id
_entity.type
_entity.pdbx_description
1 polymer ?
#
loop_
_entity_poly.entity_id
_entity_poly.type
_entity_poly.pdbx_seq_one_letter_code
_entity_poly.pdbx_strand_id
1 'polypeptide(L)'
;MPTTAQGPLTLWYRYAGLSAPPRDSGDAMAAAMLPAAMAVGEPCHVHAPLSPAATRGFGAAQTVLSEWYPDMRPVAVESTIDAPPDDDEDAPAADGGIACCFSGGVDSWFSLLRNIDRVTHLVLIRGFDVGLDNDPLWQASRERVVRVAEALGLRLVTCETNLRAVADRRHAEWGPPFDGDFWGERLRGPGVGRAPDSRRYRHAHHPRDAQPRPAEAVGLLAAARSVLVQQKGPHRARRP
;
A
#
# COMPACT_ATOMS: atom_id res chain seq x y z
N MET A 1 -19.63 -25.73 18.49
CA MET A 1 -18.97 -24.42 18.37
C MET A 1 -17.51 -24.61 18.73
N PRO A 2 -16.55 -24.62 17.81
CA PRO A 2 -15.15 -24.54 18.23
C PRO A 2 -14.87 -23.09 18.58
N THR A 3 -14.81 -22.82 19.89
CA THR A 3 -14.19 -21.63 20.45
C THR A 3 -12.68 -21.75 20.22
N THR A 4 -12.17 -21.23 19.11
CA THR A 4 -10.73 -20.98 18.98
C THR A 4 -10.45 -19.65 19.67
N ALA A 5 -10.20 -19.69 20.98
CA ALA A 5 -9.50 -18.62 21.66
C ALA A 5 -8.05 -18.63 21.19
N GLN A 6 -7.82 -18.12 19.97
CA GLN A 6 -6.50 -17.75 19.51
C GLN A 6 -6.08 -16.51 20.29
N GLY A 7 -4.85 -16.53 20.81
CA GLY A 7 -4.29 -15.37 21.50
C GLY A 7 -4.30 -14.12 20.62
N PRO A 8 -4.11 -12.92 21.20
CA PRO A 8 -4.15 -11.68 20.43
C PRO A 8 -3.14 -11.73 19.29
N LEU A 9 -3.61 -11.50 18.06
CA LEU A 9 -2.75 -11.34 16.89
C LEU A 9 -1.98 -10.03 17.03
N THR A 10 -0.67 -10.08 16.85
CA THR A 10 0.18 -8.88 16.90
C THR A 10 0.56 -8.48 15.48
N LEU A 11 0.09 -7.33 15.01
CA LEU A 11 0.53 -6.69 13.77
C LEU A 11 1.59 -5.63 14.11
N TRP A 12 2.71 -5.63 13.40
CA TRP A 12 3.81 -4.69 13.62
C TRP A 12 4.31 -4.05 12.33
N TYR A 13 4.91 -2.88 12.47
CA TYR A 13 5.59 -2.14 11.40
C TYR A 13 6.96 -1.68 11.90
N ARG A 14 7.99 -1.82 11.07
CA ARG A 14 9.35 -1.38 11.34
C ARG A 14 9.84 -0.53 10.19
N TYR A 15 10.22 0.70 10.48
CA TYR A 15 10.66 1.66 9.48
C TYR A 15 12.18 1.83 9.50
N ALA A 16 12.77 2.01 8.33
CA ALA A 16 14.15 2.46 8.17
C ALA A 16 14.21 3.55 7.10
N GLY A 17 15.16 4.49 7.25
CA GLY A 17 15.28 5.67 6.39
C GLY A 17 14.58 6.93 6.92
N LEU A 18 14.07 6.88 8.16
CA LEU A 18 13.57 8.04 8.90
C LEU A 18 14.54 8.41 10.03
N SER A 19 14.66 9.69 10.33
CA SER A 19 15.42 10.25 11.46
C SER A 19 14.67 10.16 12.79
N ALA A 20 13.34 10.02 12.74
CA ALA A 20 12.49 9.79 13.89
C ALA A 20 11.39 8.76 13.56
N PRO A 21 10.81 8.08 14.57
CA PRO A 21 9.61 7.26 14.35
C PRO A 21 8.49 8.09 13.70
N PRO A 22 7.65 7.46 12.84
CA PRO A 22 6.43 8.12 12.36
C PRO A 22 5.52 8.49 13.53
N ARG A 23 4.63 9.45 13.32
CA ARG A 23 3.60 9.83 14.30
C ARG A 23 2.81 8.60 14.72
N ASP A 24 2.47 8.54 16.00
CA ASP A 24 1.63 7.47 16.53
C ASP A 24 0.21 7.61 15.95
N SER A 25 -0.13 6.71 15.05
CA SER A 25 -1.39 6.72 14.31
C SER A 25 -1.85 5.28 14.07
N GLY A 26 -3.14 5.06 14.31
CA GLY A 26 -3.84 3.82 14.04
C GLY A 26 -4.19 3.62 12.56
N ASP A 27 -3.92 4.60 11.69
CA ASP A 27 -4.41 4.59 10.30
C ASP A 27 -3.93 3.37 9.52
N ALA A 28 -2.64 3.04 9.61
CA ALA A 28 -2.07 1.90 8.90
C ALA A 28 -2.63 0.57 9.43
N MET A 29 -2.83 0.47 10.75
CA MET A 29 -3.40 -0.70 11.43
C MET A 29 -4.86 -0.91 11.01
N ALA A 30 -5.66 0.16 11.05
CA ALA A 30 -7.05 0.15 10.61
C ALA A 30 -7.15 -0.20 9.13
N ALA A 31 -6.37 0.45 8.25
CA ALA A 31 -6.35 0.17 6.82
C ALA A 31 -6.02 -1.30 6.51
N ALA A 32 -5.04 -1.85 7.22
CA ALA A 32 -4.62 -3.24 7.10
C ALA A 32 -5.70 -4.24 7.51
N MET A 33 -6.38 -3.99 8.63
CA MET A 33 -7.32 -4.94 9.22
C MET A 33 -8.76 -4.75 8.75
N LEU A 34 -9.08 -3.61 8.13
CA LEU A 34 -10.43 -3.29 7.67
C LEU A 34 -11.04 -4.35 6.74
N PRO A 35 -10.35 -4.88 5.70
CA PRO A 35 -10.94 -5.92 4.86
C PRO A 35 -11.23 -7.21 5.63
N ALA A 36 -10.40 -7.54 6.61
CA ALA A 36 -10.56 -8.70 7.48
C ALA A 36 -11.81 -8.52 8.38
N ALA A 37 -11.94 -7.34 9.00
CA ALA A 37 -13.09 -6.97 9.82
C ALA A 37 -14.40 -6.96 9.01
N MET A 38 -14.40 -6.37 7.80
CA MET A 38 -15.53 -6.39 6.88
C MET A 38 -15.96 -7.81 6.47
N ALA A 39 -15.00 -8.71 6.28
CA ALA A 39 -15.26 -10.09 5.87
C ALA A 39 -15.74 -11.00 7.02
N VAL A 40 -15.57 -10.58 8.28
CA VAL A 40 -16.18 -11.24 9.45
C VAL A 40 -17.48 -10.54 9.86
N GLY A 41 -17.63 -9.26 9.52
CA GLY A 41 -18.76 -8.41 9.94
C GLY A 41 -18.61 -7.87 11.36
N GLU A 42 -17.38 -7.77 11.86
CA GLU A 42 -17.08 -7.23 13.19
C GLU A 42 -16.50 -5.82 13.11
N PRO A 43 -16.78 -4.93 14.07
CA PRO A 43 -16.15 -3.61 14.14
C PRO A 43 -14.62 -3.70 14.21
N CYS A 44 -13.94 -2.79 13.50
CA CYS A 44 -12.48 -2.65 13.55
C CYS A 44 -12.10 -1.66 14.66
N HIS A 45 -11.73 -2.17 15.84
CA HIS A 45 -11.24 -1.34 16.95
C HIS A 45 -9.72 -1.19 16.89
N VAL A 46 -9.21 0.03 17.02
CA VAL A 46 -7.78 0.32 17.08
C VAL A 46 -7.47 1.16 18.33
N HIS A 47 -6.44 0.76 19.07
CA HIS A 47 -5.97 1.49 20.26
C HIS A 47 -4.89 2.51 19.90
N ALA A 48 -5.23 3.44 19.00
CA ALA A 48 -4.37 4.55 18.56
C ALA A 48 -5.22 5.61 17.84
N PRO A 49 -4.85 6.90 17.88
CA PRO A 49 -5.54 7.97 17.16
C PRO A 49 -5.75 7.63 15.67
N LEU A 50 -6.93 7.91 15.15
CA LEU A 50 -7.22 7.85 13.72
C LEU A 50 -7.29 9.25 13.14
N SER A 51 -6.65 9.49 12.01
CA SER A 51 -6.75 10.79 11.35
C SER A 51 -8.15 10.99 10.75
N PRO A 52 -8.67 12.23 10.70
CA PRO A 52 -9.91 12.55 10.00
C PRO A 52 -9.83 12.16 8.51
N ALA A 53 -8.65 12.29 7.90
CA ALA A 53 -8.42 11.88 6.52
C ALA A 53 -8.56 10.37 6.32
N ALA A 54 -7.98 9.55 7.20
CA ALA A 54 -8.11 8.10 7.15
C ALA A 54 -9.55 7.65 7.39
N THR A 55 -10.24 8.24 8.37
CA THR A 55 -11.65 7.93 8.66
C THR A 55 -12.55 8.16 7.44
N ARG A 56 -12.36 9.27 6.72
CA ARG A 56 -13.06 9.52 5.44
C ARG A 56 -12.68 8.51 4.36
N GLY A 57 -11.38 8.18 4.26
CA GLY A 57 -10.86 7.18 3.34
C GLY A 57 -11.44 5.79 3.57
N PHE A 58 -11.62 5.37 4.83
CA PHE A 58 -12.22 4.08 5.18
C PHE A 58 -13.65 3.97 4.67
N GLY A 59 -14.48 5.00 4.84
CA GLY A 59 -15.84 5.00 4.31
C GLY A 59 -15.88 4.70 2.80
N ALA A 60 -15.05 5.42 2.02
CA ALA A 60 -14.96 5.20 0.57
C ALA A 60 -14.40 3.82 0.21
N ALA A 61 -13.37 3.35 0.93
CA ALA A 61 -12.79 2.03 0.71
C ALA A 61 -13.82 0.91 0.99
N GLN A 62 -14.61 1.02 2.06
CA GLN A 62 -15.64 0.03 2.39
C GLN A 62 -16.73 -0.05 1.32
N THR A 63 -17.16 1.10 0.77
CA THR A 63 -18.10 1.13 -0.36
C THR A 63 -17.56 0.32 -1.54
N VAL A 64 -16.35 0.64 -2.00
CA VAL A 64 -15.72 -0.05 -3.14
C VAL A 64 -15.53 -1.55 -2.85
N LEU A 65 -15.03 -1.90 -1.68
CA LEU A 65 -14.79 -3.30 -1.30
C LEU A 65 -16.09 -4.10 -1.24
N SER A 66 -17.18 -3.52 -0.72
CA SER A 66 -18.49 -4.19 -0.67
C SER A 66 -19.14 -4.36 -2.05
N GLU A 67 -18.83 -3.48 -3.01
CA GLU A 67 -19.27 -3.62 -4.41
C GLU A 67 -18.50 -4.73 -5.12
N TRP A 68 -17.22 -4.90 -4.81
CA TRP A 68 -16.37 -5.93 -5.42
C TRP A 68 -16.57 -7.30 -4.79
N TYR A 69 -16.81 -7.36 -3.48
CA TYR A 69 -16.88 -8.57 -2.68
C TYR A 69 -18.22 -8.65 -1.93
N PRO A 70 -19.19 -9.45 -2.42
CA PRO A 70 -20.52 -9.56 -1.81
C PRO A 70 -20.54 -10.06 -0.36
N ASP A 71 -19.46 -10.70 0.10
CA ASP A 71 -19.28 -11.19 1.46
C ASP A 71 -18.64 -10.15 2.40
N MET A 72 -18.19 -9.01 1.89
CA MET A 72 -17.65 -7.90 2.69
C MET A 72 -18.75 -6.88 2.96
N ARG A 73 -19.02 -6.63 4.24
CA ARG A 73 -19.99 -5.62 4.67
C ARG A 73 -19.30 -4.45 5.33
N PRO A 74 -19.80 -3.21 5.16
CA PRO A 74 -19.30 -2.09 5.94
C PRO A 74 -19.44 -2.35 7.44
N VAL A 75 -18.38 -2.05 8.18
CA VAL A 75 -18.25 -2.16 9.64
C VAL A 75 -17.83 -0.81 10.22
N ALA A 76 -18.08 -0.61 11.52
CA ALA A 76 -17.56 0.54 12.23
C ALA A 76 -16.03 0.46 12.33
N VAL A 77 -15.36 1.61 12.23
CA VAL A 77 -13.93 1.77 12.50
C VAL A 77 -13.82 2.71 13.69
N GLU A 78 -13.33 2.20 14.80
CA GLU A 78 -13.39 2.89 16.09
C GLU A 78 -11.99 3.00 16.69
N SER A 79 -11.66 4.19 17.19
CA SER A 79 -10.48 4.41 18.01
C SER A 79 -10.85 4.38 19.49
N THR A 80 -10.00 3.79 20.32
CA THR A 80 -10.13 3.91 21.79
C THR A 80 -9.29 5.06 22.36
N ILE A 81 -8.55 5.78 21.51
CA ILE A 81 -7.76 6.97 21.87
C ILE A 81 -8.27 8.14 21.03
N ASP A 82 -8.64 9.24 21.69
CA ASP A 82 -9.01 10.47 21.00
C ASP A 82 -7.82 11.02 20.21
N ALA A 83 -8.08 11.50 18.99
CA ALA A 83 -7.07 12.21 18.25
C ALA A 83 -6.66 13.49 19.01
N PRO A 84 -5.36 13.83 19.06
CA PRO A 84 -4.96 15.14 19.53
C PRO A 84 -5.66 16.23 18.69
N PRO A 85 -5.95 17.40 19.26
CA PRO A 85 -6.59 18.50 18.54
C PRO A 85 -5.82 18.85 17.26
N ASP A 86 -6.56 19.25 16.22
CA ASP A 86 -6.10 19.47 14.83
C ASP A 86 -4.84 20.35 14.69
N ASP A 87 -4.50 21.13 15.72
CA ASP A 87 -3.34 22.03 15.80
C ASP A 87 -1.99 21.30 15.61
N ASP A 88 -1.92 19.99 15.85
CA ASP A 88 -0.72 19.16 15.67
C ASP A 88 -0.64 18.47 14.28
N GLU A 89 -1.70 18.50 13.46
CA GLU A 89 -1.64 17.88 12.13
C GLU A 89 -0.64 18.59 11.20
N ASP A 90 -0.61 19.92 11.27
CA ASP A 90 0.25 20.80 10.46
C ASP A 90 1.67 21.01 11.02
N ALA A 91 1.94 20.53 12.24
CA ALA A 91 3.26 20.67 12.86
C ALA A 91 4.30 19.90 12.04
N PRO A 92 5.33 20.54 11.43
CA PRO A 92 6.26 19.84 10.56
C PRO A 92 6.99 18.72 11.33
N ALA A 93 6.70 17.47 10.97
CA ALA A 93 7.48 16.34 11.45
C ALA A 93 8.92 16.47 10.92
N ALA A 94 9.91 16.01 11.70
CA ALA A 94 11.32 16.07 11.30
C ALA A 94 11.60 15.49 9.90
N ASP A 95 10.82 14.48 9.50
CA ASP A 95 10.83 13.88 8.16
C ASP A 95 9.52 14.06 7.38
N GLY A 96 8.75 15.11 7.69
CA GLY A 96 7.49 15.43 7.01
C GLY A 96 7.66 15.51 5.50
N GLY A 97 6.66 15.04 4.76
CA GLY A 97 6.68 15.07 3.31
C GLY A 97 5.59 14.23 2.67
N ILE A 98 5.60 14.18 1.33
CA ILE A 98 4.65 13.40 0.54
C ILE A 98 5.34 12.09 0.13
N ALA A 99 4.78 10.98 0.59
CA ALA A 99 5.28 9.64 0.30
C ALA A 99 4.50 8.98 -0.83
N CYS A 100 5.20 8.19 -1.65
CA CYS A 100 4.60 7.33 -2.67
C CYS A 100 5.00 5.87 -2.42
N CYS A 101 4.01 4.98 -2.25
CA CYS A 101 4.27 3.54 -2.22
C CYS A 101 4.83 3.09 -3.57
N PHE A 102 6.06 2.55 -3.56
CA PHE A 102 6.82 2.29 -4.77
C PHE A 102 7.42 0.89 -4.79
N SER A 103 6.71 -0.04 -5.45
CA SER A 103 7.16 -1.43 -5.67
C SER A 103 7.95 -1.61 -6.97
N GLY A 104 7.98 -0.59 -7.84
CA GLY A 104 8.58 -0.65 -9.18
C GLY A 104 7.63 -1.18 -10.27
N GLY A 105 6.39 -1.50 -9.92
CA GLY A 105 5.32 -1.83 -10.87
C GLY A 105 4.76 -0.62 -11.61
N VAL A 106 3.93 -0.87 -12.63
CA VAL A 106 3.37 0.17 -13.50
C VAL A 106 2.53 1.19 -12.73
N ASP A 107 1.74 0.76 -11.75
CA ASP A 107 0.88 1.64 -10.96
C ASP A 107 1.69 2.56 -10.03
N SER A 108 2.76 2.04 -9.45
CA SER A 108 3.68 2.85 -8.65
C SER A 108 4.44 3.88 -9.50
N TRP A 109 4.82 3.52 -10.73
CA TRP A 109 5.41 4.47 -11.67
C TRP A 109 4.41 5.54 -12.10
N PHE A 110 3.17 5.16 -12.42
CA PHE A 110 2.13 6.12 -12.76
C PHE A 110 1.89 7.10 -11.62
N SER A 111 1.78 6.59 -10.38
CA SER A 111 1.55 7.40 -9.19
C SER A 111 2.71 8.37 -8.92
N LEU A 112 3.95 7.89 -9.03
CA LEU A 112 5.15 8.71 -8.88
C LEU A 112 5.25 9.79 -9.95
N LEU A 113 5.16 9.42 -11.23
CA LEU A 113 5.33 10.35 -12.35
C LEU A 113 4.24 11.41 -12.41
N ARG A 114 3.01 11.07 -11.99
CA ARG A 114 1.89 12.02 -11.94
C ARG A 114 2.04 13.08 -10.84
N ASN A 115 2.83 12.81 -9.80
CA ASN A 115 2.99 13.68 -8.63
C ASN A 115 4.46 14.01 -8.36
N ILE A 116 5.30 13.95 -9.39
CA ILE A 116 6.75 13.92 -9.26
C ILE A 116 7.35 15.21 -8.67
N ASP A 117 6.64 16.31 -8.87
CA ASP A 117 6.90 17.65 -8.34
C ASP A 117 6.58 17.79 -6.85
N ARG A 118 5.84 16.85 -6.28
CA ARG A 118 5.36 16.88 -4.89
C ARG A 118 5.93 15.78 -4.02
N VAL A 119 6.20 14.60 -4.59
CA VAL A 119 6.70 13.44 -3.86
C VAL A 119 8.11 13.73 -3.35
N THR A 120 8.34 13.47 -2.06
CA THR A 120 9.64 13.60 -1.40
C THR A 120 10.20 12.26 -0.93
N HIS A 121 9.33 11.25 -0.78
CA HIS A 121 9.71 9.92 -0.32
C HIS A 121 9.16 8.81 -1.20
N LEU A 122 9.97 7.77 -1.39
CA LEU A 122 9.52 6.46 -1.85
C LEU A 122 9.40 5.53 -0.65
N VAL A 123 8.28 4.82 -0.56
CA VAL A 123 8.05 3.81 0.48
C VAL A 123 8.03 2.43 -0.16
N LEU A 124 8.96 1.57 0.24
CA LEU A 124 9.01 0.18 -0.19
C LEU A 124 8.68 -0.75 1.00
N ILE A 125 7.73 -1.66 0.81
CA ILE A 125 7.21 -2.51 1.88
C ILE A 125 7.70 -3.96 1.73
N ARG A 126 8.19 -4.53 2.82
CA ARG A 126 8.49 -5.96 3.00
C ARG A 126 7.49 -6.57 3.97
N GLY A 127 7.08 -7.80 3.70
CA GLY A 127 6.06 -8.54 4.44
C GLY A 127 4.62 -8.20 4.06
N PHE A 128 4.47 -7.58 2.90
CA PHE A 128 3.19 -7.42 2.18
C PHE A 128 3.34 -7.97 0.76
N ASP A 129 3.73 -7.15 -0.22
CA ASP A 129 3.97 -7.58 -1.62
C ASP A 129 5.10 -8.61 -1.72
N VAL A 130 6.21 -8.37 -1.01
CA VAL A 130 7.34 -9.29 -0.89
C VAL A 130 7.29 -9.96 0.48
N GLY A 131 7.18 -11.29 0.54
CA GLY A 131 7.15 -12.04 1.80
C GLY A 131 8.39 -11.82 2.67
N LEU A 132 8.25 -11.97 3.99
CA LEU A 132 9.39 -11.87 4.93
C LEU A 132 10.44 -12.97 4.68
N ASP A 133 10.02 -14.11 4.13
CA ASP A 133 10.84 -15.26 3.76
C ASP A 133 11.54 -15.13 2.41
N ASN A 134 11.21 -14.12 1.60
CA ASN A 134 11.73 -13.96 0.25
C ASN A 134 12.85 -12.91 0.17
N ASP A 135 13.97 -13.19 0.83
CA ASP A 135 15.17 -12.34 0.81
C ASP A 135 15.69 -12.02 -0.60
N PRO A 136 15.78 -12.97 -1.55
CA PRO A 136 16.30 -12.66 -2.88
C PRO A 136 15.45 -11.63 -3.63
N LEU A 137 14.11 -11.75 -3.55
CA LEU A 137 13.21 -10.77 -4.16
C LEU A 137 13.28 -9.42 -3.43
N TRP A 138 13.38 -9.43 -2.10
CA TRP A 138 13.52 -8.22 -1.32
C TRP A 138 14.77 -7.42 -1.72
N GLN A 139 15.94 -8.07 -1.78
CA GLN A 139 17.18 -7.39 -2.15
C GLN A 139 17.10 -6.85 -3.59
N ALA A 140 16.65 -7.66 -4.55
CA ALA A 140 16.53 -7.24 -5.94
C ALA A 140 15.54 -6.07 -6.12
N SER A 141 14.43 -6.05 -5.37
CA SER A 141 13.47 -4.95 -5.39
C SER A 141 14.06 -3.69 -4.75
N ARG A 142 14.67 -3.83 -3.56
CA ARG A 142 15.31 -2.72 -2.85
C ARG A 142 16.40 -2.06 -3.69
N GLU A 143 17.30 -2.84 -4.30
CA GLU A 143 18.37 -2.31 -5.18
C GLU A 143 17.82 -1.50 -6.37
N ARG A 144 16.68 -1.91 -6.93
CA ARG A 144 16.03 -1.15 -8.00
C ARG A 144 15.46 0.16 -7.49
N VAL A 145 14.78 0.13 -6.34
CA VAL A 145 14.15 1.33 -5.76
C VAL A 145 15.21 2.32 -5.25
N VAL A 146 16.33 1.85 -4.69
CA VAL A 146 17.48 2.70 -4.33
C VAL A 146 17.95 3.50 -5.53
N ARG A 147 18.17 2.85 -6.69
CA ARG A 147 18.58 3.55 -7.91
C ARG A 147 17.55 4.59 -8.39
N VAL A 148 16.27 4.30 -8.25
CA VAL A 148 15.20 5.26 -8.59
C VAL A 148 15.23 6.45 -7.64
N ALA A 149 15.34 6.21 -6.33
CA ALA A 149 15.41 7.25 -5.32
C ALA A 149 16.62 8.16 -5.55
N GLU A 150 17.80 7.59 -5.77
CA GLU A 150 19.04 8.32 -6.09
C GLU A 150 18.91 9.15 -7.38
N ALA A 151 18.37 8.55 -8.45
CA ALA A 151 18.23 9.24 -9.73
C ALA A 151 17.25 10.42 -9.70
N LEU A 152 16.28 10.39 -8.79
CA LEU A 152 15.25 11.42 -8.64
C LEU A 152 15.48 12.34 -7.43
N GLY A 153 16.55 12.13 -6.65
CA GLY A 153 16.81 12.89 -5.44
C GLY A 153 15.78 12.71 -4.33
N LEU A 154 15.10 11.55 -4.29
CA LEU A 154 14.05 11.22 -3.32
C LEU A 154 14.63 10.44 -2.15
N ARG A 155 13.99 10.55 -0.97
CA ARG A 155 14.34 9.72 0.20
C ARG A 155 13.68 8.35 0.08
N LEU A 156 14.44 7.28 0.33
CA LEU A 156 13.88 5.94 0.43
C LEU A 156 13.57 5.60 1.88
N VAL A 157 12.32 5.26 2.15
CA VAL A 157 11.85 4.67 3.41
C VAL A 157 11.47 3.22 3.15
N THR A 158 11.99 2.30 3.94
CA THR A 158 11.55 0.89 3.90
C THR A 158 10.70 0.59 5.12
N CYS A 159 9.59 -0.11 4.91
CA CYS A 159 8.71 -0.61 5.96
C CYS A 159 8.69 -2.13 5.94
N GLU A 160 9.11 -2.78 7.02
CA GLU A 160 8.93 -4.22 7.22
C GLU A 160 7.70 -4.44 8.11
N THR A 161 6.85 -5.42 7.78
CA THR A 161 5.64 -5.75 8.56
C THR A 161 5.36 -7.24 8.52
N ASN A 162 4.58 -7.77 9.47
CA ASN A 162 4.00 -9.11 9.36
C ASN A 162 2.55 -9.10 8.82
N LEU A 163 2.10 -8.01 8.21
CA LEU A 163 0.75 -7.86 7.69
C LEU A 163 0.28 -9.07 6.88
N ARG A 164 1.10 -9.56 5.94
CA ARG A 164 0.72 -10.74 5.15
C ARG A 164 0.45 -11.96 6.03
N ALA A 165 1.27 -12.21 7.05
CA ALA A 165 1.06 -13.35 7.95
C ALA A 165 -0.19 -13.19 8.83
N VAL A 166 -0.56 -11.95 9.19
CA VAL A 166 -1.69 -11.66 10.09
C VAL A 166 -3.02 -11.56 9.34
N ALA A 167 -3.04 -10.93 8.17
CA ALA A 167 -4.27 -10.58 7.47
C ALA A 167 -4.57 -11.48 6.25
N ASP A 168 -3.56 -12.17 5.70
CA ASP A 168 -3.82 -13.16 4.66
C ASP A 168 -4.34 -14.45 5.30
N ARG A 169 -5.61 -14.79 5.06
CA ARG A 169 -6.24 -16.02 5.60
C ARG A 169 -5.53 -17.32 5.21
N ARG A 170 -4.67 -17.32 4.17
CA ARG A 170 -3.82 -18.47 3.82
C ARG A 170 -2.64 -18.67 4.78
N HIS A 171 -2.19 -17.59 5.41
CA HIS A 171 -1.03 -17.55 6.28
C HIS A 171 -1.41 -17.28 7.74
N ALA A 172 -2.60 -16.74 7.97
CA ALA A 172 -3.13 -16.44 9.27
C ALA A 172 -3.81 -17.66 9.86
N GLU A 173 -3.60 -17.91 11.15
CA GLU A 173 -4.16 -19.07 11.83
C GLU A 173 -5.66 -18.92 12.16
N TRP A 174 -6.30 -17.79 11.81
CA TRP A 174 -7.67 -17.46 12.21
C TRP A 174 -8.66 -17.49 11.02
N GLY A 175 -9.87 -18.03 11.27
CA GLY A 175 -10.95 -18.15 10.28
C GLY A 175 -10.99 -19.51 9.53
N PRO A 176 -12.07 -19.81 8.79
CA PRO A 176 -12.15 -21.02 7.98
C PRO A 176 -11.11 -20.97 6.84
N PRO A 177 -10.45 -22.10 6.51
CA PRO A 177 -9.44 -22.13 5.46
C PRO A 177 -10.01 -21.63 4.14
N PHE A 178 -9.35 -20.65 3.54
CA PHE A 178 -9.67 -20.13 2.20
C PHE A 178 -8.71 -20.77 1.21
N ASP A 179 -9.23 -21.39 0.14
CA ASP A 179 -8.43 -21.97 -0.95
C ASP A 179 -7.80 -20.87 -1.84
N GLY A 180 -7.18 -19.84 -1.26
CA GLY A 180 -6.94 -18.54 -1.92
C GLY A 180 -5.91 -17.64 -1.23
N ASP A 181 -5.01 -16.99 -1.97
CA ASP A 181 -4.15 -15.93 -1.39
C ASP A 181 -5.12 -14.78 -1.20
N PHE A 182 -5.52 -14.48 0.03
CA PHE A 182 -6.64 -13.55 0.24
C PHE A 182 -6.35 -12.22 -0.46
N TRP A 183 -5.10 -11.74 -0.40
CA TRP A 183 -4.68 -10.53 -1.09
C TRP A 183 -4.39 -10.77 -2.58
N GLY A 184 -3.83 -11.92 -2.96
CA GLY A 184 -3.56 -12.28 -4.34
C GLY A 184 -4.80 -12.63 -5.18
N GLU A 185 -5.91 -13.00 -4.55
CA GLU A 185 -7.19 -13.35 -5.17
C GLU A 185 -8.22 -12.22 -5.02
N ARG A 186 -8.18 -11.44 -3.92
CA ARG A 186 -9.07 -10.29 -3.69
C ARG A 186 -8.43 -8.90 -3.90
N LEU A 187 -7.14 -8.75 -4.20
CA LEU A 187 -6.55 -7.45 -4.59
C LEU A 187 -5.85 -7.46 -5.95
N ARG A 188 -5.70 -8.61 -6.63
CA ARG A 188 -5.59 -8.54 -8.08
C ARG A 188 -6.92 -8.02 -8.58
N GLY A 189 -6.95 -6.77 -9.05
CA GLY A 189 -8.12 -6.25 -9.75
C GLY A 189 -8.61 -7.26 -10.81
N PRO A 190 -9.85 -7.15 -11.30
CA PRO A 190 -10.61 -8.19 -12.03
C PRO A 190 -9.96 -8.75 -13.33
N GLY A 191 -8.70 -8.46 -13.63
CA GLY A 191 -7.96 -8.91 -14.80
C GLY A 191 -7.44 -10.35 -14.79
N VAL A 192 -7.51 -11.12 -13.68
CA VAL A 192 -7.07 -12.53 -13.69
C VAL A 192 -8.01 -13.44 -12.90
N GLY A 193 -9.29 -13.41 -13.24
CA GLY A 193 -10.29 -14.34 -12.73
C GLY A 193 -11.53 -14.30 -13.61
N ARG A 194 -11.61 -15.22 -14.59
CA ARG A 194 -12.78 -15.53 -15.43
C ARG A 194 -13.60 -14.30 -15.88
N ALA A 195 -13.20 -13.69 -16.99
CA ALA A 195 -13.90 -12.57 -17.63
C ALA A 195 -15.43 -12.77 -17.70
N PRO A 196 -16.23 -11.94 -17.01
CA PRO A 196 -17.60 -11.67 -17.40
C PRO A 196 -17.59 -10.49 -18.38
N ASP A 197 -18.01 -10.77 -19.60
CA ASP A 197 -18.43 -9.85 -20.69
C ASP A 197 -17.96 -8.39 -20.63
N SER A 198 -17.05 -8.04 -21.55
CA SER A 198 -16.34 -6.77 -21.69
C SER A 198 -17.21 -5.60 -22.19
N ARG A 199 -18.46 -5.48 -21.75
CA ARG A 199 -19.41 -4.45 -22.22
C ARG A 199 -19.94 -3.59 -21.09
N ARG A 200 -19.07 -2.90 -20.34
CA ARG A 200 -19.48 -1.77 -19.45
C ARG A 200 -18.31 -0.96 -18.87
N TYR A 201 -17.26 -0.67 -19.65
CA TYR A 201 -16.40 0.48 -19.33
C TYR A 201 -17.04 1.75 -19.94
N ARG A 202 -17.80 2.50 -19.13
CA ARG A 202 -18.21 3.88 -19.48
C ARG A 202 -17.13 4.83 -18.97
N HIS A 203 -16.48 5.53 -19.90
CA HIS A 203 -15.56 6.62 -19.61
C HIS A 203 -16.29 7.72 -18.82
N ALA A 204 -15.89 7.93 -17.57
CA ALA A 204 -16.16 9.18 -16.87
C ALA A 204 -15.08 10.19 -17.28
N HIS A 205 -15.43 11.15 -18.11
CA HIS A 205 -14.61 12.31 -18.41
C HIS A 205 -14.58 13.23 -17.17
N HIS A 206 -13.39 13.50 -16.64
CA HIS A 206 -13.15 14.62 -15.72
C HIS A 206 -12.22 15.64 -16.40
N PRO A 207 -12.41 16.96 -16.15
CA PRO A 207 -11.82 18.02 -16.94
C PRO A 207 -10.32 18.13 -16.72
N ARG A 208 -9.63 18.49 -17.81
CA ARG A 208 -8.19 18.76 -17.84
C ARG A 208 -7.95 20.14 -17.27
N ASP A 209 -7.30 20.23 -16.11
CA ASP A 209 -6.68 21.47 -15.65
C ASP A 209 -5.18 21.25 -15.38
N ALA A 210 -4.41 22.21 -15.92
CA ALA A 210 -3.00 22.53 -15.71
C ALA A 210 -1.94 21.42 -15.93
N GLN A 211 -1.42 21.33 -17.15
CA GLN A 211 -0.13 20.68 -17.44
C GLN A 211 1.04 21.57 -16.99
N PRO A 212 2.06 21.04 -16.29
CA PRO A 212 3.30 21.76 -16.05
C PRO A 212 4.15 21.87 -17.33
N ARG A 213 4.98 22.92 -17.40
CA ARG A 213 5.75 23.36 -18.58
C ARG A 213 6.90 22.39 -18.98
N PRO A 214 7.39 22.43 -20.24
CA PRO A 214 7.97 21.25 -20.92
C PRO A 214 9.45 20.92 -20.66
N ALA A 215 10.27 21.80 -20.09
CA ALA A 215 11.73 21.61 -20.13
C ALA A 215 12.25 20.63 -19.06
N GLU A 216 11.73 20.68 -17.84
CA GLU A 216 12.15 19.80 -16.74
C GLU A 216 11.53 18.40 -16.85
N ALA A 217 10.29 18.32 -17.37
CA ALA A 217 9.60 17.06 -17.62
C ALA A 217 10.31 16.15 -18.64
N VAL A 218 11.02 16.73 -19.62
CA VAL A 218 11.77 15.96 -20.64
C VAL A 218 13.01 15.30 -20.03
N GLY A 219 13.74 15.99 -19.15
CA GLY A 219 14.89 15.43 -18.43
C GLY A 219 14.47 14.30 -17.48
N LEU A 220 13.33 14.48 -16.80
CA LEU A 220 12.79 13.51 -15.86
C LEU A 220 12.19 12.26 -16.54
N LEU A 221 11.50 12.44 -17.68
CA LEU A 221 11.07 11.32 -18.53
C LEU A 221 12.27 10.57 -19.10
N ALA A 222 13.37 11.25 -19.43
CA ALA A 222 14.60 10.61 -19.86
C ALA A 222 15.25 9.80 -18.73
N ALA A 223 15.27 10.32 -17.50
CA ALA A 223 15.76 9.60 -16.32
C ALA A 223 14.90 8.36 -16.00
N ALA A 224 13.57 8.50 -15.96
CA ALA A 224 12.64 7.40 -15.74
C ALA A 224 12.73 6.34 -16.84
N ARG A 225 12.86 6.75 -18.12
CA ARG A 225 13.12 5.83 -19.24
C ARG A 225 14.47 5.14 -19.11
N SER A 226 15.53 5.86 -18.72
CA SER A 226 16.86 5.28 -18.50
C SER A 226 16.81 4.19 -17.42
N VAL A 227 16.13 4.44 -16.29
CA VAL A 227 15.96 3.45 -15.22
C VAL A 227 15.12 2.26 -15.68
N LEU A 228 14.00 2.47 -16.38
CA LEU A 228 13.18 1.40 -16.96
C LEU A 228 13.96 0.56 -17.99
N VAL A 229 14.84 1.18 -18.78
CA VAL A 229 15.72 0.48 -19.74
C VAL A 229 16.80 -0.31 -19.00
N GLN A 230 17.41 0.24 -17.95
CA GLN A 230 18.37 -0.49 -17.11
C GLN A 230 17.73 -1.69 -16.39
N GLN A 231 16.45 -1.61 -16.02
CA GLN A 231 15.71 -2.74 -15.46
C GLN A 231 15.43 -3.86 -16.48
N LYS A 232 15.39 -3.54 -17.78
CA LYS A 232 15.23 -4.50 -18.89
C LYS A 232 16.56 -5.02 -19.47
N GLY A 233 17.71 -4.66 -18.88
CA GLY A 233 19.04 -5.16 -19.29
C GLY A 233 19.12 -6.70 -19.29
N PRO A 234 20.06 -7.30 -20.03
CA PRO A 234 19.99 -8.71 -20.40
C PRO A 234 19.98 -9.62 -19.17
N HIS A 235 18.87 -10.34 -18.98
CA HIS A 235 18.85 -11.58 -18.21
C HIS A 235 19.84 -12.53 -18.88
N ARG A 236 21.09 -12.56 -18.40
CA ARG A 236 21.99 -13.67 -18.71
C ARG A 236 21.37 -14.91 -18.08
N ALA A 237 20.71 -15.70 -18.91
CA ALA A 237 20.36 -17.07 -18.60
C ALA A 237 21.66 -17.81 -18.26
N ARG A 238 21.94 -17.97 -16.96
CA ARG A 238 22.82 -19.04 -16.51
C ARG A 238 22.02 -20.32 -16.72
N ARG A 239 22.30 -21.01 -17.82
CA ARG A 239 21.99 -22.43 -17.97
C ARG A 239 23.13 -23.24 -17.33
N PRO A 240 22.80 -24.44 -16.81
CA PRO A 240 23.60 -25.19 -15.85
C PRO A 240 24.96 -25.65 -16.39
#